data_AF-A0A341CP55-F1
#
_entry.id   AF-A0A341CP55-F1
#
_cell.length_a   1.000
_cell.length_b   1.000
_cell.length_c   1.000
_cell.angle_alpha   90.00
_cell.angle_beta   90.00
_cell.angle_gamma   90.00
#
_symmetry.space_group_name_H-M   'P 1'
#
loop_
_entity.id
_entity.type
_entity.pdbx_description
1 polymer ?
#
loop_
_entity_poly.entity_id
_entity_poly.type
_entity_poly.pdbx_seq_one_letter_code
_entity_poly.pdbx_strand_id
1 'polypeptide(L)'
;MRVLVDAREKLHIPWGDTSNHLNGDKLMAFDTRTPLTAQGIVETRVFLQYLPAIRALWADSGIQNAYDRRREFQLGESVKYFLDNLDKLGEPDYIPSQQDILLARRPTKGIHEYDFEIKNVPFKMVDVGGQRSERKRWFECFDSVTSILFLVSSSEFDQVLMEDRLTNRLTESLNIFETIVNNRVFSNVSIILFLNKTDLLEEKVQIVSIKDYFLEFEGDPHCLRDVQKFLVECFRNKRRDQQQKPLYHHFTTAINTENIRLVFRDVKDTILHDNLKQLMLQ
;
A
#
# COMPACT_ATOMS: atom_id res chain seq x y z
N MET A 1 8.21 15.15 -3.95
CA MET A 1 9.40 16.03 -3.93
C MET A 1 9.49 16.93 -2.69
N ARG A 2 8.50 17.77 -2.32
CA ARG A 2 8.59 18.62 -1.10
C ARG A 2 9.01 17.86 0.17
N VAL A 3 8.42 16.69 0.41
CA VAL A 3 8.78 15.80 1.52
C VAL A 3 10.26 15.37 1.46
N LEU A 4 10.81 15.12 0.27
CA LEU A 4 12.22 14.75 0.10
C LEU A 4 13.16 15.92 0.41
N VAL A 5 12.79 17.13 0.00
CA VAL A 5 13.56 18.35 0.31
C VAL A 5 13.59 18.59 1.83
N ASP A 6 12.42 18.53 2.48
CA ASP A 6 12.27 18.67 3.93
C ASP A 6 13.00 17.56 4.70
N ALA A 7 12.93 16.31 4.22
CA ALA A 7 13.64 15.19 4.81
C ALA A 7 15.16 15.34 4.67
N ARG A 8 15.66 15.75 3.50
CA ARG A 8 17.09 16.02 3.27
C ARG A 8 17.64 17.04 4.27
N GLU A 9 16.88 18.11 4.52
CA GLU A 9 17.25 19.13 5.51
C GLU A 9 17.24 18.58 6.96
N LYS A 10 16.14 17.92 7.37
CA LYS A 10 15.97 17.39 8.73
C LYS A 10 16.92 16.25 9.08
N LEU A 11 17.34 15.47 8.08
CA LEU A 11 18.31 14.38 8.23
C LEU A 11 19.75 14.86 8.04
N HIS A 12 19.96 16.18 7.87
CA HIS A 12 21.26 16.81 7.67
C HIS A 12 22.06 16.20 6.51
N ILE A 13 21.38 15.79 5.44
CA ILE A 13 22.03 15.21 4.26
C ILE A 13 22.55 16.37 3.39
N PRO A 14 23.84 16.40 2.99
CA PRO A 14 24.37 17.45 2.13
C PRO A 14 23.70 17.43 0.74
N TRP A 15 23.68 18.58 0.07
CA TRP A 15 23.27 18.62 -1.35
C TRP A 15 24.34 17.95 -2.20
N GLY A 16 23.95 17.30 -3.29
CA GLY A 16 24.89 16.87 -4.33
C GLY A 16 25.47 18.07 -5.07
N ASP A 17 24.60 19.00 -5.47
CA ASP A 17 24.95 20.32 -5.99
C ASP A 17 24.31 21.40 -5.11
N THR A 18 25.15 22.27 -4.52
CA THR A 18 24.68 23.36 -3.66
C THR A 18 23.78 24.34 -4.40
N SER A 19 23.84 24.45 -5.73
CA SER A 19 22.94 25.29 -6.53
C SER A 19 21.47 24.88 -6.41
N ASN A 20 21.19 23.61 -6.07
CA ASN A 20 19.83 23.08 -5.92
C ASN A 20 19.06 23.62 -4.72
N HIS A 21 19.71 24.37 -3.80
CA HIS A 21 18.99 25.04 -2.72
C HIS A 21 17.86 25.94 -3.24
N LEU A 22 18.08 26.67 -4.34
CA LEU A 22 17.06 27.53 -4.98
C LEU A 22 15.86 26.72 -5.47
N ASN A 23 16.11 25.53 -6.02
CA ASN A 23 15.06 24.61 -6.46
C ASN A 23 14.28 24.06 -5.26
N GLY A 24 14.98 23.71 -4.18
CA GLY A 24 14.40 23.29 -2.91
C GLY A 24 13.46 24.37 -2.34
N ASP A 25 13.95 25.59 -2.20
CA ASP A 25 13.20 26.73 -1.67
C ASP A 25 11.96 27.03 -2.51
N LYS A 26 12.09 27.01 -3.84
CA LYS A 26 10.97 27.18 -4.76
C LYS A 26 9.88 26.14 -4.49
N LEU A 27 10.24 24.86 -4.33
CA LEU A 27 9.28 23.81 -4.02
C LEU A 27 8.67 23.95 -2.62
N MET A 28 9.45 24.38 -1.63
CA MET A 28 8.94 24.57 -0.27
C MET A 28 7.94 25.73 -0.21
N ALA A 29 8.11 26.75 -1.04
CA ALA A 29 7.19 27.88 -1.19
C ALA A 29 5.87 27.53 -1.92
N PHE A 30 5.72 26.32 -2.48
CA PHE A 30 4.46 25.89 -3.10
C PHE A 30 3.30 25.84 -2.10
N ASP A 31 2.22 26.57 -2.37
CA ASP A 31 1.07 26.66 -1.48
C ASP A 31 0.16 25.43 -1.57
N THR A 32 0.24 24.58 -0.55
CA THR A 32 -0.61 23.38 -0.41
C THR A 32 -1.98 23.65 0.23
N ARG A 33 -2.34 24.91 0.48
CA ARG A 33 -3.61 25.28 1.11
C ARG A 33 -4.63 25.89 0.14
N THR A 34 -4.28 26.03 -1.14
CA THR A 34 -5.24 26.49 -2.15
C THR A 34 -6.38 25.46 -2.28
N PRO A 35 -7.61 25.84 -2.68
CA PRO A 35 -8.73 24.91 -2.77
C PRO A 35 -8.45 23.65 -3.61
N LEU A 36 -7.74 23.79 -4.73
CA LEU A 36 -7.35 22.66 -5.58
C LEU A 36 -6.27 21.80 -4.92
N THR A 37 -5.20 22.43 -4.42
CA THR A 37 -4.07 21.70 -3.83
C THR A 37 -4.44 21.00 -2.53
N ALA A 38 -5.35 21.56 -1.75
CA ALA A 38 -5.92 20.94 -0.55
C ALA A 38 -6.75 19.67 -0.88
N GLN A 39 -7.30 19.56 -2.09
CA GLN A 39 -7.97 18.35 -2.58
C GLN A 39 -7.01 17.36 -3.25
N GLY A 40 -5.71 17.69 -3.31
CA GLY A 40 -4.69 16.88 -3.97
C GLY A 40 -4.66 17.05 -5.49
N ILE A 41 -5.16 18.18 -6.01
CA ILE A 41 -5.21 18.48 -7.44
C ILE A 41 -4.20 19.59 -7.77
N VAL A 42 -3.44 19.41 -8.85
CA VAL A 42 -2.51 20.40 -9.40
C VAL A 42 -2.78 20.52 -10.89
N GLU A 43 -3.01 21.74 -11.38
CA GLU A 43 -3.21 21.99 -12.81
C GLU A 43 -1.92 21.80 -13.59
N THR A 44 -2.02 21.34 -14.85
CA THR A 44 -0.86 21.12 -15.73
C THR A 44 0.02 22.36 -15.85
N ARG A 45 -0.59 23.55 -16.02
CA ARG A 45 0.15 24.82 -16.10
C ARG A 45 1.01 25.07 -14.86
N VAL A 46 0.50 24.76 -13.68
CA VAL A 46 1.23 24.91 -12.42
C VAL A 46 2.32 23.85 -12.33
N PHE A 47 2.01 22.58 -12.63
CA PHE A 47 2.99 21.50 -12.64
C PHE A 47 4.20 21.82 -13.54
N LEU A 48 3.96 22.29 -14.77
CA LEU A 48 5.01 22.65 -15.73
C LEU A 48 5.93 23.78 -15.23
N GLN A 49 5.44 24.71 -14.39
CA GLN A 49 6.28 25.75 -13.77
C GLN A 49 7.28 25.18 -12.75
N TYR A 50 6.95 24.04 -12.13
CA TYR A 50 7.78 23.36 -11.13
C TYR A 50 8.61 22.21 -11.73
N LEU A 51 8.23 21.70 -12.90
CA LEU A 51 8.88 20.56 -13.55
C LEU A 51 10.42 20.70 -13.66
N PRO A 52 11.00 21.84 -14.07
CA PRO A 52 12.46 21.99 -14.14
C PRO A 52 13.15 21.82 -12.78
N ALA A 53 12.54 22.39 -11.72
CA ALA A 53 13.07 22.29 -10.37
C ALA A 53 12.94 20.85 -9.82
N ILE A 54 11.82 20.17 -10.10
CA ILE A 54 11.62 18.77 -9.73
C ILE A 54 12.65 17.87 -10.42
N ARG A 55 12.90 18.08 -11.72
CA ARG A 55 13.89 17.31 -12.50
C ARG A 55 15.31 17.51 -11.95
N ALA A 56 15.71 18.75 -11.69
CA ALA A 56 17.02 19.05 -11.11
C ALA A 56 17.21 18.43 -9.72
N LEU A 57 16.19 18.53 -8.86
CA LEU A 57 16.22 17.92 -7.53
C LEU A 57 16.25 16.40 -7.59
N TRP A 58 15.52 15.76 -8.51
CA TRP A 58 15.55 14.29 -8.61
C TRP A 58 16.92 13.77 -9.07
N ALA A 59 17.66 14.53 -9.86
CA ALA A 59 19.03 14.18 -10.24
C ALA A 59 20.06 14.41 -9.12
N ASP A 60 19.71 15.12 -8.05
CA ASP A 60 20.62 15.45 -6.95
C ASP A 60 20.87 14.24 -6.02
N SER A 61 22.14 13.94 -5.76
CA SER A 61 22.51 12.80 -4.90
C SER A 61 22.05 12.96 -3.45
N GLY A 62 21.91 14.18 -2.94
CA GLY A 62 21.35 14.45 -1.61
C GLY A 62 19.86 14.08 -1.53
N ILE A 63 19.10 14.32 -2.60
CA ILE A 63 17.68 13.91 -2.69
C ILE A 63 17.55 12.40 -2.87
N GLN A 64 18.42 11.76 -3.67
CA GLN A 64 18.48 10.30 -3.79
C GLN A 64 18.78 9.64 -2.43
N ASN A 65 19.79 10.14 -1.70
CA ASN A 65 20.10 9.65 -0.36
C ASN A 65 18.93 9.83 0.63
N ALA A 66 18.19 10.94 0.53
CA ALA A 66 16.98 11.14 1.33
C ALA A 66 15.90 10.11 0.97
N TYR A 67 15.71 9.82 -0.32
CA TYR A 67 14.77 8.79 -0.79
C TYR A 67 15.16 7.38 -0.31
N ASP A 68 16.45 7.04 -0.26
CA ASP A 68 16.90 5.74 0.25
C ASP A 68 16.63 5.57 1.75
N ARG A 69 16.66 6.68 2.49
CA ARG A 69 16.28 6.76 3.91
C ARG A 69 14.79 6.98 4.15
N ARG A 70 13.93 6.76 3.15
CA ARG A 70 12.47 6.98 3.23
C ARG A 70 11.75 6.21 4.35
N ARG A 71 12.37 5.19 4.94
CA ARG A 71 11.81 4.51 6.13
C ARG A 71 11.73 5.41 7.38
N GLU A 72 12.53 6.48 7.42
CA GLU A 72 12.61 7.43 8.55
C GLU A 72 11.50 8.51 8.51
N PHE A 73 10.73 8.58 7.43
CA PHE A 73 9.64 9.54 7.26
C PHE A 73 8.52 8.96 6.40
N GLN A 74 7.48 9.75 6.12
CA GLN A 74 6.30 9.28 5.41
C GLN A 74 6.37 9.72 3.94
N LEU A 75 6.67 8.79 3.04
CA LEU A 75 6.69 9.00 1.60
C LEU A 75 6.04 7.81 0.89
N GLY A 76 5.15 8.10 -0.07
CA GLY A 76 4.53 7.04 -0.87
C GLY A 76 5.53 6.38 -1.81
N GLU A 77 5.51 5.04 -1.88
CA GLU A 77 6.38 4.25 -2.74
C GLU A 77 6.26 4.61 -4.23
N SER A 78 5.07 4.98 -4.71
CA SER A 78 4.84 5.29 -6.13
C SER A 78 5.45 6.62 -6.58
N VAL A 79 5.94 7.45 -5.64
CA VAL A 79 6.58 8.73 -5.97
C VAL A 79 7.80 8.52 -6.88
N LYS A 80 8.60 7.47 -6.64
CA LYS A 80 9.77 7.17 -7.48
C LYS A 80 9.37 6.88 -8.93
N TYR A 81 8.32 6.08 -9.14
CA TYR A 81 7.83 5.77 -10.48
C TYR A 81 7.51 7.04 -11.27
N PHE A 82 6.78 7.99 -10.68
CA PHE A 82 6.46 9.25 -11.37
C PHE A 82 7.68 10.15 -11.56
N LEU A 83 8.62 10.18 -10.61
CA LEU A 83 9.85 10.96 -10.74
C LEU A 83 10.82 10.38 -11.78
N ASP A 84 10.86 9.07 -11.95
CA ASP A 84 11.65 8.41 -13.00
C ASP A 84 11.04 8.59 -14.40
N ASN A 85 9.77 9.00 -14.47
CA ASN A 85 9.04 9.22 -15.72
C ASN A 85 8.67 10.69 -15.95
N LEU A 86 9.43 11.65 -15.40
CA LEU A 86 9.11 13.08 -15.51
C LEU A 86 8.99 13.59 -16.95
N ASP A 87 9.67 12.97 -17.91
CA ASP A 87 9.63 13.41 -19.30
C ASP A 87 8.25 13.17 -19.93
N LYS A 88 7.65 11.99 -19.73
CA LYS A 88 6.28 11.72 -20.21
C LYS A 88 5.24 12.61 -19.51
N LEU A 89 5.44 12.90 -18.22
CA LEU A 89 4.53 13.72 -17.43
C LEU A 89 4.61 15.21 -17.82
N GLY A 90 5.72 15.64 -18.42
CA GLY A 90 5.95 17.01 -18.86
C GLY A 90 5.34 17.35 -20.22
N GLU A 91 4.77 16.37 -20.93
CA GLU A 91 4.11 16.60 -22.20
C GLU A 91 2.82 17.44 -22.01
N PRO A 92 2.57 18.47 -22.84
CA PRO A 92 1.39 19.33 -22.69
C PRO A 92 0.06 18.58 -22.72
N ASP A 93 -0.01 17.52 -23.53
CA ASP A 93 -1.19 16.70 -23.76
C ASP A 93 -1.07 15.33 -23.08
N TYR A 94 -0.33 15.24 -21.97
CA TYR A 94 -0.16 14.00 -21.20
C TYR A 94 -1.51 13.37 -20.82
N ILE A 95 -1.70 12.12 -21.23
CA ILE A 95 -2.82 11.28 -20.83
C ILE A 95 -2.26 10.12 -19.99
N PRO A 96 -2.73 9.94 -18.74
CA PRO A 96 -2.27 8.84 -17.90
C PRO A 96 -2.51 7.47 -18.53
N SER A 97 -1.47 6.63 -18.54
CA SER A 97 -1.62 5.23 -18.90
C SER A 97 -2.38 4.45 -17.81
N GLN A 98 -2.81 3.23 -18.11
CA GLN A 98 -3.39 2.35 -17.08
C GLN A 98 -2.43 2.12 -15.90
N GLN A 99 -1.12 2.02 -16.17
CA GLN A 99 -0.11 1.85 -15.13
C GLN A 99 0.00 3.10 -14.24
N ASP A 100 -0.08 4.29 -14.83
CA ASP A 100 -0.08 5.55 -14.08
C ASP A 100 -1.29 5.63 -13.15
N ILE A 101 -2.47 5.21 -13.63
CA ILE A 101 -3.70 5.19 -12.84
C ILE A 101 -3.60 4.22 -11.66
N LEU A 102 -3.03 3.02 -11.87
CA LEU A 102 -2.84 2.02 -10.80
C LEU A 102 -1.85 2.49 -9.71
N LEU A 103 -0.86 3.30 -10.09
CA LEU A 103 0.16 3.84 -9.16
C LEU A 103 -0.22 5.18 -8.53
N ALA A 104 -1.25 5.85 -9.07
CA ALA A 104 -1.75 7.11 -8.53
C ALA A 104 -2.34 6.91 -7.13
N ARG A 105 -1.79 7.59 -6.14
CA ARG A 105 -2.22 7.47 -4.74
C ARG A 105 -3.27 8.52 -4.40
N ARG A 106 -4.48 8.06 -4.06
CA ARG A 106 -5.52 8.88 -3.41
C ARG A 106 -5.99 8.17 -2.14
N PRO A 107 -5.91 8.79 -0.95
CA PRO A 107 -6.47 8.19 0.26
C PRO A 107 -8.00 8.03 0.12
N THR A 108 -8.48 6.80 0.21
CA THR A 108 -9.92 6.50 0.22
C THR A 108 -10.56 7.09 1.47
N LYS A 109 -11.68 7.80 1.28
CA LYS A 109 -12.52 8.34 2.37
C LYS A 109 -13.94 7.83 2.18
N GLY A 110 -14.53 7.29 3.24
CA GLY A 110 -15.83 6.66 3.15
C GLY A 110 -15.80 5.26 2.53
N ILE A 111 -16.94 4.88 1.96
CA ILE A 111 -17.25 3.56 1.44
C ILE A 111 -17.59 3.70 -0.04
N HIS A 112 -17.01 2.85 -0.88
CA HIS A 112 -17.28 2.82 -2.32
C HIS A 112 -17.67 1.42 -2.74
N GLU A 113 -18.75 1.30 -3.50
CA GLU A 113 -19.23 0.04 -4.05
C GLU A 113 -18.96 -0.03 -5.55
N TYR A 114 -18.55 -1.21 -6.00
CA TYR A 114 -18.30 -1.52 -7.40
C TYR A 114 -19.02 -2.80 -7.78
N ASP A 115 -20.00 -2.69 -8.66
CA ASP A 115 -20.73 -3.82 -9.21
C ASP A 115 -20.07 -4.28 -10.52
N PHE A 116 -19.79 -5.58 -10.63
CA PHE A 116 -19.28 -6.19 -11.84
C PHE A 116 -19.72 -7.64 -11.95
N GLU A 117 -19.58 -8.23 -13.13
CA GLU A 117 -20.00 -9.60 -13.40
C GLU A 117 -18.84 -10.44 -13.91
N ILE A 118 -18.69 -11.66 -13.39
CA ILE A 118 -17.69 -12.62 -13.88
C ILE A 118 -18.38 -13.95 -14.15
N LYS A 119 -18.37 -14.38 -15.42
CA LYS A 119 -18.99 -15.64 -15.87
C LYS A 119 -20.44 -15.78 -15.37
N ASN A 120 -21.26 -14.73 -15.55
CA ASN A 120 -22.66 -14.68 -15.14
C ASN A 120 -22.91 -14.74 -13.62
N VAL A 121 -21.87 -14.51 -12.81
CA VAL A 121 -22.01 -14.34 -11.37
C VAL A 121 -21.84 -12.85 -11.04
N PRO A 122 -22.87 -12.18 -10.49
CA PRO A 122 -22.75 -10.79 -10.07
C PRO A 122 -21.91 -10.68 -8.80
N PHE A 123 -20.99 -9.73 -8.79
CA PHE A 123 -20.15 -9.37 -7.66
C PHE A 123 -20.40 -7.91 -7.28
N LYS A 124 -20.49 -7.68 -5.97
CA LYS A 124 -20.41 -6.36 -5.37
C LYS A 124 -19.15 -6.29 -4.52
N MET A 125 -18.22 -5.44 -4.91
CA MET A 125 -16.98 -5.18 -4.16
C MET A 125 -17.11 -3.87 -3.39
N VAL A 126 -16.77 -3.91 -2.11
CA VAL A 126 -16.82 -2.74 -1.22
C VAL A 126 -15.39 -2.35 -0.85
N ASP A 127 -14.96 -1.14 -1.21
CA ASP A 127 -13.69 -0.54 -0.80
C ASP A 127 -13.91 0.46 0.35
N VAL A 128 -13.05 0.39 1.36
CA VAL A 128 -13.15 1.21 2.58
C VAL A 128 -11.79 1.77 2.97
N GLY A 129 -11.78 2.99 3.52
CA GLY A 129 -10.56 3.60 4.04
C GLY A 129 -9.90 2.78 5.16
N GLY A 130 -8.60 2.52 5.04
CA GLY A 130 -7.81 1.74 6.02
C GLY A 130 -7.19 2.55 7.17
N GLN A 131 -7.22 3.88 7.09
CA GLN A 131 -6.70 4.77 8.14
C GLN A 131 -7.55 4.71 9.40
N ARG A 132 -6.94 4.91 10.58
CA ARG A 132 -7.66 4.81 11.88
C ARG A 132 -8.96 5.62 11.94
N SER A 133 -8.99 6.82 11.36
CA SER A 133 -10.18 7.69 11.33
C SER A 133 -11.33 7.15 10.49
N GLU A 134 -11.04 6.32 9.49
CA GLU A 134 -12.02 5.75 8.55
C GLU A 134 -12.56 4.40 9.02
N ARG A 135 -11.81 3.65 9.84
CA ARG A 135 -12.19 2.31 10.32
C ARG A 135 -13.50 2.29 11.10
N LYS A 136 -13.88 3.42 11.71
CA LYS A 136 -15.20 3.55 12.34
C LYS A 136 -16.35 3.32 11.37
N ARG A 137 -16.17 3.42 10.06
CA ARG A 137 -17.24 3.17 9.07
C ARG A 137 -17.34 1.71 8.65
N TRP A 138 -16.37 0.86 9.01
CA TRP A 138 -16.33 -0.52 8.54
C TRP A 138 -17.57 -1.32 8.96
N PHE A 139 -18.14 -1.02 10.14
CA PHE A 139 -19.35 -1.70 10.61
C PHE A 139 -20.57 -1.50 9.70
N GLU A 140 -20.59 -0.41 8.93
CA GLU A 140 -21.68 -0.11 7.99
C GLU A 140 -21.68 -1.09 6.79
N CYS A 141 -20.54 -1.75 6.53
CA CYS A 141 -20.37 -2.66 5.39
C CYS A 141 -20.43 -4.14 5.76
N PHE A 142 -20.68 -4.48 7.04
CA PHE A 142 -20.57 -5.88 7.51
C PHE A 142 -21.82 -6.72 7.31
N ASP A 143 -22.93 -6.11 6.91
CA ASP A 143 -24.15 -6.85 6.61
C ASP A 143 -24.01 -7.62 5.28
N SER A 144 -24.43 -8.88 5.27
CA SER A 144 -24.48 -9.74 4.08
C SER A 144 -23.15 -9.94 3.32
N VAL A 145 -21.99 -9.80 4.00
CA VAL A 145 -20.68 -10.05 3.38
C VAL A 145 -20.45 -11.54 3.15
N THR A 146 -20.19 -11.92 1.90
CA THR A 146 -19.84 -13.30 1.52
C THR A 146 -18.37 -13.64 1.84
N SER A 147 -17.46 -12.71 1.55
CA SER A 147 -16.02 -12.89 1.76
C SER A 147 -15.34 -11.56 2.06
N ILE A 148 -14.26 -11.62 2.86
CA ILE A 148 -13.39 -10.49 3.16
C ILE A 148 -12.03 -10.74 2.52
N LEU A 149 -11.61 -9.81 1.65
CA LEU A 149 -10.24 -9.73 1.16
C LEU A 149 -9.45 -8.80 2.10
N PHE A 150 -8.62 -9.38 2.95
CA PHE A 150 -7.81 -8.63 3.91
C PHE A 150 -6.44 -8.32 3.31
N LEU A 151 -6.20 -7.05 2.96
CA LEU A 151 -4.95 -6.62 2.34
C LEU A 151 -3.93 -6.18 3.39
N VAL A 152 -2.70 -6.66 3.24
CA VAL A 152 -1.54 -6.31 4.04
C VAL A 152 -0.43 -5.84 3.12
N SER A 153 0.22 -4.73 3.45
CA SER A 153 1.46 -4.34 2.77
C SER A 153 2.62 -5.14 3.35
N SER A 154 3.09 -6.15 2.62
CA SER A 154 4.13 -7.06 3.09
C SER A 154 5.50 -6.39 3.25
N SER A 155 5.75 -5.28 2.55
CA SER A 155 7.00 -4.52 2.57
C SER A 155 7.08 -3.46 3.69
N GLU A 156 6.10 -3.36 4.59
CA GLU A 156 6.02 -2.28 5.59
C GLU A 156 6.52 -2.69 6.99
N PHE A 157 7.26 -3.79 7.09
CA PHE A 157 7.78 -4.30 8.37
C PHE A 157 8.80 -3.37 9.05
N ASP A 158 9.43 -2.46 8.32
CA ASP A 158 10.42 -1.48 8.81
C ASP A 158 9.86 -0.06 8.94
N GLN A 159 8.54 0.10 8.81
CA GLN A 159 7.88 1.42 8.80
C GLN A 159 6.95 1.61 9.99
N VAL A 160 6.73 2.88 10.33
CA VAL A 160 5.74 3.32 11.34
C VAL A 160 4.49 3.93 10.69
N LEU A 161 3.38 3.88 11.41
CA LEU A 161 2.11 4.47 11.00
C LEU A 161 2.24 5.98 10.77
N MET A 162 1.44 6.48 9.83
CA MET A 162 1.40 7.92 9.54
C MET A 162 0.75 8.70 10.69
N GLU A 163 -0.23 8.09 11.36
CA GLU A 163 -1.06 8.72 12.38
C GLU A 163 -0.33 9.02 13.69
N ASP A 164 0.55 8.13 14.16
CA ASP A 164 1.27 8.30 15.43
C ASP A 164 2.79 8.31 15.31
N ARG A 165 3.35 7.93 14.14
CA ARG A 165 4.79 7.86 13.87
C ARG A 165 5.59 7.01 14.87
N LEU A 166 4.93 6.08 15.55
CA LEU A 166 5.51 5.23 16.58
C LEU A 166 5.17 3.76 16.36
N THR A 167 3.91 3.46 16.05
CA THR A 167 3.43 2.08 15.92
C THR A 167 3.94 1.49 14.61
N ASN A 168 4.54 0.30 14.66
CA ASN A 168 4.95 -0.44 13.46
C ASN A 168 3.74 -0.81 12.59
N ARG A 169 3.83 -0.61 11.27
CA ARG A 169 2.71 -0.81 10.33
C ARG A 169 2.29 -2.27 10.19
N LEU A 170 3.24 -3.20 10.20
CA LEU A 170 2.93 -4.63 10.14
C LEU A 170 2.28 -5.11 11.44
N THR A 171 2.75 -4.63 12.60
CA THR A 171 2.10 -4.89 13.90
C THR A 171 0.66 -4.38 13.94
N GLU A 172 0.41 -3.16 13.44
CA GLU A 172 -0.96 -2.65 13.31
C GLU A 172 -1.82 -3.56 12.42
N SER A 173 -1.28 -4.01 11.28
CA SER A 173 -1.98 -4.92 10.37
C SER A 173 -2.33 -6.26 11.04
N LEU A 174 -1.41 -6.81 11.85
CA LEU A 174 -1.65 -8.01 12.65
C LEU A 174 -2.76 -7.80 13.69
N ASN A 175 -2.78 -6.66 14.38
CA ASN A 175 -3.80 -6.33 15.39
C ASN A 175 -5.19 -6.16 14.77
N ILE A 176 -5.28 -5.49 13.61
CA ILE A 176 -6.54 -5.36 12.87
C ILE A 176 -7.00 -6.74 12.41
N PHE A 177 -6.11 -7.54 11.82
CA PHE A 177 -6.45 -8.89 11.36
C PHE A 177 -6.95 -9.76 12.50
N GLU A 178 -6.29 -9.75 13.66
CA GLU A 178 -6.72 -10.48 14.86
C GLU A 178 -8.15 -10.11 15.27
N THR A 179 -8.50 -8.83 15.19
CA THR A 179 -9.84 -8.35 15.52
C THR A 179 -10.89 -8.85 14.53
N ILE A 180 -10.59 -8.79 13.23
CA ILE A 180 -11.51 -9.21 12.16
C ILE A 180 -11.66 -10.74 12.16
N VAL A 181 -10.56 -11.48 12.13
CA VAL A 181 -10.58 -12.94 11.95
C VAL A 181 -11.22 -13.68 13.12
N ASN A 182 -11.20 -13.11 14.32
CA ASN A 182 -11.81 -13.69 15.52
C ASN A 182 -13.19 -13.11 15.85
N ASN A 183 -13.73 -12.22 15.01
CA ASN A 183 -15.06 -11.66 15.22
C ASN A 183 -16.13 -12.70 14.86
N ARG A 184 -17.03 -12.99 15.81
CA ARG A 184 -18.10 -13.99 15.64
C ARG A 184 -19.07 -13.64 14.50
N VAL A 185 -19.23 -12.35 14.19
CA VAL A 185 -20.03 -11.88 13.04
C VAL A 185 -19.52 -12.49 11.72
N PHE A 186 -18.22 -12.77 11.63
CA PHE A 186 -17.58 -13.32 10.43
C PHE A 186 -17.32 -14.83 10.49
N SER A 187 -17.94 -15.55 11.44
CA SER A 187 -17.75 -17.01 11.60
C SER A 187 -18.04 -17.81 10.32
N ASN A 188 -19.04 -17.38 9.56
CA ASN A 188 -19.46 -17.98 8.29
C ASN A 188 -18.87 -17.29 7.05
N VAL A 189 -18.12 -16.20 7.23
CA VAL A 189 -17.55 -15.41 6.13
C VAL A 189 -16.18 -15.98 5.75
N SER A 190 -15.92 -16.11 4.44
CA SER A 190 -14.61 -16.55 3.96
C SER A 190 -13.61 -15.40 4.02
N ILE A 191 -12.53 -15.52 4.81
CA ILE A 191 -11.51 -14.48 4.96
C ILE A 191 -10.24 -14.92 4.20
N ILE A 192 -9.81 -14.10 3.25
CA ILE A 192 -8.67 -14.36 2.38
C ILE A 192 -7.62 -13.26 2.60
N LEU A 193 -6.40 -13.67 2.94
CA LEU A 193 -5.29 -12.76 3.24
C LEU A 193 -4.47 -12.45 1.98
N PHE A 194 -4.36 -11.18 1.60
CA PHE A 194 -3.47 -10.73 0.54
C PHE A 194 -2.23 -10.08 1.14
N LEU A 195 -1.08 -10.74 0.99
CA LEU A 195 0.23 -10.16 1.27
C LEU A 195 0.67 -9.40 0.01
N ASN A 196 0.27 -8.14 -0.08
CA ASN A 196 0.47 -7.25 -1.22
C ASN A 196 1.84 -6.56 -1.18
N LYS A 197 2.21 -5.91 -2.29
CA LYS A 197 3.50 -5.27 -2.51
C LYS A 197 4.67 -6.27 -2.44
N THR A 198 4.47 -7.45 -3.03
CA THR A 198 5.48 -8.52 -3.04
C THR A 198 6.73 -8.11 -3.82
N ASP A 199 6.55 -7.35 -4.90
CA ASP A 199 7.61 -6.67 -5.65
C ASP A 199 8.51 -5.82 -4.74
N LEU A 200 7.90 -4.97 -3.90
CA LEU A 200 8.65 -4.11 -2.98
C LEU A 200 9.26 -4.88 -1.81
N LEU A 201 8.65 -6.00 -1.40
CA LEU A 201 9.24 -6.88 -0.41
C LEU A 201 10.51 -7.53 -0.96
N GLU A 202 10.49 -8.01 -2.21
CA GLU A 202 11.63 -8.64 -2.87
C GLU A 202 12.84 -7.70 -2.96
N GLU A 203 12.63 -6.43 -3.32
CA GLU A 203 13.69 -5.43 -3.29
C GLU A 203 14.18 -5.14 -1.86
N LYS A 204 13.25 -5.02 -0.90
CA LYS A 204 13.56 -4.61 0.48
C LYS A 204 14.36 -5.65 1.25
N VAL A 205 14.06 -6.94 1.08
CA VAL A 205 14.79 -8.01 1.80
C VAL A 205 16.27 -8.04 1.41
N GLN A 206 16.69 -7.45 0.29
CA GLN A 206 18.11 -7.36 -0.08
C GLN A 206 18.89 -6.34 0.76
N ILE A 207 18.21 -5.37 1.37
CA ILE A 207 18.84 -4.20 2.01
C ILE A 207 18.44 -3.99 3.47
N VAL A 208 17.30 -4.53 3.91
CA VAL A 208 16.80 -4.40 5.29
C VAL A 208 16.42 -5.77 5.84
N SER A 209 16.97 -6.09 7.02
CA SER A 209 16.65 -7.32 7.74
C SER A 209 15.34 -7.18 8.52
N ILE A 210 14.39 -8.11 8.31
CA ILE A 210 13.16 -8.15 9.12
C ILE A 210 13.44 -8.46 10.60
N LYS A 211 14.56 -9.15 10.88
CA LYS A 211 14.96 -9.56 12.24
C LYS A 211 15.21 -8.39 13.18
N ASP A 212 15.57 -7.22 12.63
CA ASP A 212 15.80 -6.00 13.41
C ASP A 212 14.50 -5.44 14.02
N TYR A 213 13.34 -5.86 13.47
CA TYR A 213 12.02 -5.40 13.85
C TYR A 213 11.17 -6.53 14.49
N PHE A 214 11.41 -7.77 14.08
CA PHE A 214 10.72 -8.97 14.57
C PHE A 214 11.76 -10.00 15.03
N LEU A 215 12.09 -9.97 16.32
CA LEU A 215 13.17 -10.76 16.92
C LEU A 215 12.91 -12.27 16.88
N GLU A 216 11.64 -12.65 16.82
CA GLU A 216 11.14 -14.03 16.69
C GLU A 216 11.39 -14.65 15.30
N PHE A 217 11.94 -13.89 14.34
CA PHE A 217 12.28 -14.41 13.03
C PHE A 217 13.55 -15.29 13.08
N GLU A 218 13.37 -16.58 12.74
CA GLU A 218 14.42 -17.61 12.80
C GLU A 218 14.96 -18.05 11.42
N GLY A 219 14.55 -17.39 10.32
CA GLY A 219 15.00 -17.72 8.95
C GLY A 219 16.16 -16.86 8.44
N ASP A 220 16.46 -16.97 7.14
CA ASP A 220 17.38 -16.06 6.45
C ASP A 220 16.67 -14.72 6.11
N PRO A 221 17.10 -13.57 6.67
CA PRO A 221 16.41 -12.29 6.47
C PRO A 221 16.51 -11.75 5.05
N HIS A 222 17.44 -12.26 4.25
CA HIS A 222 17.64 -11.88 2.85
C HIS A 222 16.99 -12.87 1.86
N CYS A 223 16.38 -13.95 2.36
CA CYS A 223 15.61 -14.89 1.57
C CYS A 223 14.13 -14.48 1.54
N LEU A 224 13.63 -14.05 0.36
CA LEU A 224 12.22 -13.67 0.18
C LEU A 224 11.25 -14.73 0.70
N ARG A 225 11.52 -16.02 0.42
CA ARG A 225 10.63 -17.12 0.81
C ARG A 225 10.56 -17.32 2.32
N ASP A 226 11.66 -17.13 3.03
CA ASP A 226 11.69 -17.28 4.49
C ASP A 226 10.90 -16.15 5.16
N VAL A 227 11.10 -14.92 4.68
CA VAL A 227 10.33 -13.76 5.14
C VAL A 227 8.84 -13.93 4.82
N GLN A 228 8.49 -14.37 3.61
CA GLN A 228 7.11 -14.65 3.22
C GLN A 228 6.43 -15.70 4.11
N LYS A 229 7.12 -16.82 4.39
CA LYS A 229 6.62 -17.86 5.30
C LYS A 229 6.40 -17.31 6.71
N PHE A 230 7.35 -16.54 7.22
CA PHE A 230 7.24 -15.89 8.52
C PHE A 230 6.00 -14.99 8.60
N LEU A 231 5.77 -14.13 7.59
CA LEU A 231 4.59 -13.26 7.54
C LEU A 231 3.29 -14.07 7.61
N VAL A 232 3.15 -15.12 6.79
CA VAL A 232 1.97 -15.99 6.81
C VAL A 232 1.75 -16.60 8.20
N GLU A 233 2.84 -17.02 8.85
CA GLU A 233 2.78 -17.62 10.18
C GLU A 233 2.37 -16.61 11.26
N CYS A 234 2.87 -15.37 11.20
CA CYS A 234 2.41 -14.29 12.08
C CYS A 234 0.89 -14.08 11.99
N PHE A 235 0.33 -14.01 10.77
CA PHE A 235 -1.11 -13.84 10.58
C PHE A 235 -1.90 -15.10 10.98
N ARG A 236 -1.38 -16.29 10.72
CA ARG A 236 -1.99 -17.56 11.15
C ARG A 236 -2.11 -17.62 12.67
N ASN A 237 -1.08 -17.20 13.40
CA ASN A 237 -1.04 -17.21 14.86
C ASN A 237 -1.98 -16.21 15.53
N LYS A 238 -2.53 -15.24 14.77
CA LYS A 238 -3.61 -14.37 15.25
C LYS A 238 -4.98 -15.05 15.29
N ARG A 239 -5.14 -16.24 14.72
CA ARG A 239 -6.42 -16.98 14.72
C ARG A 239 -6.55 -17.85 15.95
N ARG A 240 -7.65 -17.72 16.69
CA ARG A 240 -7.95 -18.54 17.87
C ARG A 240 -8.33 -19.98 17.51
N ASP A 241 -9.05 -20.16 16.40
CA ASP A 241 -9.44 -21.48 15.90
C ASP A 241 -8.62 -21.83 14.66
N GLN A 242 -7.46 -22.44 14.91
CA GLN A 242 -6.53 -22.89 13.87
C GLN A 242 -6.96 -24.20 13.20
N GLN A 243 -7.89 -24.96 13.81
CA GLN A 243 -8.18 -26.33 13.42
C GLN A 243 -9.35 -26.46 12.44
N GLN A 244 -10.25 -25.48 12.35
CA GLN A 244 -11.46 -25.62 11.53
C GLN A 244 -11.34 -25.20 10.06
N LYS A 245 -10.50 -24.20 9.73
CA LYS A 245 -10.42 -23.66 8.35
C LYS A 245 -8.99 -23.29 7.95
N PRO A 246 -8.51 -23.63 6.74
CA PRO A 246 -7.22 -23.15 6.26
C PRO A 246 -7.20 -21.62 6.14
N LEU A 247 -6.05 -20.99 6.36
CA LEU A 247 -5.86 -19.58 6.05
C LEU A 247 -5.56 -19.44 4.56
N TYR A 248 -6.59 -19.14 3.77
CA TYR A 248 -6.41 -18.79 2.36
C TYR A 248 -5.57 -17.51 2.28
N HIS A 249 -4.47 -17.56 1.55
CA HIS A 249 -3.58 -16.43 1.40
C HIS A 249 -2.93 -16.43 0.03
N HIS A 250 -2.64 -15.22 -0.46
CA HIS A 250 -1.95 -15.00 -1.73
C HIS A 250 -0.89 -13.91 -1.57
N PHE A 251 0.26 -14.13 -2.20
CA PHE A 251 1.25 -13.09 -2.42
C PHE A 251 0.86 -12.33 -3.68
N THR A 252 0.63 -11.03 -3.53
CA THR A 252 0.05 -10.19 -4.58
C THR A 252 0.93 -8.99 -4.88
N THR A 253 0.79 -8.50 -6.11
CA THR A 253 1.30 -7.20 -6.55
C THR A 253 0.14 -6.51 -7.26
N ALA A 254 -0.60 -5.68 -6.52
CA ALA A 254 -1.85 -5.07 -7.00
C ALA A 254 -1.69 -4.22 -8.28
N ILE A 255 -0.48 -3.70 -8.52
CA ILE A 255 -0.16 -2.94 -9.73
C ILE A 255 0.14 -3.83 -10.94
N ASN A 256 0.18 -5.15 -10.77
CA ASN A 256 0.38 -6.14 -11.83
C ASN A 256 -0.96 -6.81 -12.17
N THR A 257 -1.54 -6.41 -13.30
CA THR A 257 -2.85 -6.89 -13.77
C THR A 257 -2.92 -8.40 -13.93
N GLU A 258 -1.87 -9.04 -14.43
CA GLU A 258 -1.87 -10.49 -14.66
C GLU A 258 -1.74 -11.28 -13.35
N ASN A 259 -0.96 -10.78 -12.38
CA ASN A 259 -0.94 -11.35 -11.04
C ASN A 259 -2.32 -11.32 -10.39
N ILE A 260 -3.00 -10.17 -10.43
CA ILE A 260 -4.35 -10.02 -9.87
C ILE A 260 -5.37 -10.86 -10.64
N ARG A 261 -5.28 -10.96 -11.96
CA ARG A 261 -6.15 -11.84 -12.77
C ARG A 261 -6.09 -13.30 -12.30
N LEU A 262 -4.88 -13.81 -12.06
CA LEU A 262 -4.67 -15.18 -11.59
C LEU A 262 -5.17 -15.36 -10.15
N VAL A 263 -4.79 -14.45 -9.25
CA VAL A 263 -5.20 -14.51 -7.83
C VAL A 263 -6.72 -14.42 -7.71
N PHE A 264 -7.37 -13.53 -8.46
CA PHE A 264 -8.82 -13.36 -8.39
C PHE A 264 -9.58 -14.57 -8.94
N ARG A 265 -9.00 -15.30 -9.91
CA ARG A 265 -9.56 -16.57 -10.38
C ARG A 265 -9.60 -17.60 -9.24
N ASP A 266 -8.50 -17.74 -8.51
CA ASP A 266 -8.38 -18.70 -7.42
C ASP A 266 -9.30 -18.31 -6.25
N VAL A 267 -9.35 -17.01 -5.91
CA VAL A 267 -10.28 -16.45 -4.92
C VAL A 267 -11.74 -16.72 -5.28
N LYS A 268 -12.12 -16.51 -6.54
CA LYS A 268 -13.48 -16.80 -7.03
C LYS A 268 -13.83 -18.26 -6.83
N ASP A 269 -12.91 -19.18 -7.16
CA ASP A 269 -13.15 -20.62 -6.99
C ASP A 269 -13.29 -21.00 -5.51
N THR A 270 -12.49 -20.41 -4.62
CA THR A 270 -12.62 -20.58 -3.15
C THR A 270 -13.97 -20.09 -2.64
N ILE A 271 -14.38 -18.87 -3.00
CA ILE A 271 -15.64 -18.26 -2.53
C ILE A 271 -16.84 -19.07 -3.04
N LEU A 272 -16.87 -19.44 -4.32
CA LEU A 272 -17.97 -20.20 -4.89
C LEU A 272 -18.07 -21.60 -4.27
N HIS A 273 -16.95 -22.27 -4.02
CA HIS A 273 -16.94 -23.59 -3.38
C HIS A 273 -17.43 -23.53 -1.93
N ASP A 274 -17.01 -22.53 -1.16
CA ASP A 274 -17.46 -22.33 0.22
C ASP A 274 -18.97 -22.02 0.28
N ASN A 275 -19.47 -21.18 -0.64
CA ASN A 275 -20.90 -20.87 -0.76
C ASN A 275 -21.73 -22.10 -1.15
N LEU A 276 -21.27 -22.88 -2.12
CA LEU A 276 -21.96 -24.11 -2.53
C LEU A 276 -22.04 -25.13 -1.40
N LYS A 277 -20.98 -25.27 -0.59
CA LYS A 277 -21.01 -26.12 0.61
C LYS A 277 -22.02 -25.62 1.64
N GLN A 278 -22.10 -24.31 1.88
CA GLN A 278 -23.10 -23.74 2.80
C GLN A 278 -24.52 -24.00 2.31
N LEU A 279 -24.79 -23.84 1.00
CA LEU A 279 -26.09 -24.13 0.40
C LEU A 279 -26.46 -25.62 0.44
N MET A 280 -25.49 -26.53 0.32
CA MET A 280 -25.72 -27.98 0.40
C MET A 280 -25.85 -28.51 1.84
N LEU A 281 -25.47 -27.71 2.85
CA LEU A 281 -25.59 -28.04 4.28
C LEU A 281 -26.84 -27.44 4.94
N GLN A 282 -27.62 -26.64 4.21
CA GLN A 282 -28.96 -26.15 4.58
C GLN A 282 -30.04 -27.07 4.02
#